data_AF-A0A8T5QQM9-F1
#
_entry.id   AF-A0A8T5QQM9-F1
#
_cell.length_a   1.000
_cell.length_b   1.000
_cell.length_c   1.000
_cell.angle_alpha   90.00
_cell.angle_beta   90.00
_cell.angle_gamma   90.00
#
_symmetry.space_group_name_H-M   'P 1'
#
loop_
_entity.id
_entity.type
_entity.pdbx_description
1 polymer ?
#
loop_
_entity_poly.entity_id
_entity_poly.type
_entity_poly.pdbx_seq_one_letter_code
_entity_poly.pdbx_strand_id
1 'polypeptide(L)'
;MNYNKKAQLTIFVIIAILLLFSFMFVFYQISSQKDYELKKQRQENLDDNDLEVLEESIQSCLYEASVDAIELLGSQAGVYHFNQKIGEDISLNGVYSKDKFIRRNDEDFLLLIEKRDLVEYNDELLTTRQYFTPPHYPCRSKILSPLSSLNNEDILRDYPSCQTEYDVDKEIESLSHLTKLPSLCNRNIPNECTNNCICSCSGNCDDTIMSQLEDYVTQYFESCVVEQIPFDINLETKDFEIEMNLGRDNLYFELKEIKLITSDDEDIVLDNIKSDGISLNLFSFFDDSFNRMIAKESTVPSFNLTRGILDLDFVNPEVIIIPFIVTENGENKEYDLVKIKLNKIDGSLDGKPFVFSFVRENRIPVLEYVDKINIPLSAKSTFKFRAVDPDEDELRIIFSTYDHIDIISTEKDVEENTWVVEFTSNIAKFDTETIRLDVCDNIYCDYQTIELRQK
;
A
#
# COMPACT_ATOMS: atom_id res chain seq x y z
N MET A 1 18.35 84.06 -51.00
CA MET A 1 19.42 83.04 -51.16
C MET A 1 19.65 82.27 -49.85
N ASN A 2 18.72 81.44 -49.39
CA ASN A 2 18.93 80.59 -48.19
C ASN A 2 18.32 79.17 -48.32
N TYR A 3 17.74 78.82 -49.48
CA TYR A 3 17.14 77.50 -49.69
C TYR A 3 18.18 76.40 -49.96
N ASN A 4 19.34 76.74 -50.55
CA ASN A 4 20.36 75.75 -50.92
C ASN A 4 21.14 75.17 -49.73
N LYS A 5 21.19 75.86 -48.58
CA LYS A 5 21.87 75.34 -47.38
C LYS A 5 21.06 74.28 -46.62
N LYS A 6 19.71 74.35 -46.69
CA LYS A 6 18.84 73.36 -46.04
C LYS A 6 18.84 72.03 -46.78
N ALA A 7 18.87 72.05 -48.11
CA ALA A 7 18.93 70.83 -48.93
C ALA A 7 20.25 70.05 -48.73
N GLN A 8 21.38 70.74 -48.56
CA GLN A 8 22.66 70.09 -48.26
C GLN A 8 22.65 69.35 -46.92
N LEU A 9 22.07 69.95 -45.87
CA LEU A 9 22.01 69.32 -44.55
C LEU A 9 21.19 68.02 -44.59
N THR A 10 20.04 68.02 -45.28
CA THR A 10 19.19 66.82 -45.41
C THR A 10 19.92 65.67 -46.11
N ILE A 11 20.70 65.97 -47.15
CA ILE A 11 21.51 64.96 -47.87
C ILE A 11 22.57 64.35 -46.94
N PHE A 12 23.26 65.16 -46.14
CA PHE A 12 24.25 64.64 -45.18
C PHE A 12 23.61 63.75 -44.10
N VAL A 13 22.41 64.09 -43.61
CA VAL A 13 21.68 63.27 -42.62
C VAL A 13 21.25 61.94 -43.22
N ILE A 14 20.75 61.93 -44.46
CA ILE A 14 20.35 60.69 -45.15
C ILE A 14 21.58 59.79 -45.38
N ILE A 15 22.72 60.35 -45.78
CA ILE A 15 23.96 59.61 -45.98
C ILE A 15 24.47 59.02 -44.65
N ALA A 16 24.42 59.78 -43.55
CA ALA A 16 24.82 59.31 -42.23
C ALA A 16 23.95 58.14 -41.73
N ILE A 17 22.64 58.21 -41.95
CA ILE A 17 21.70 57.13 -41.59
C ILE A 17 21.98 55.87 -42.43
N LEU A 18 22.20 56.02 -43.74
CA LEU A 18 22.54 54.88 -44.61
C LEU A 18 23.86 54.21 -44.20
N LEU A 19 24.87 55.00 -43.84
CA LEU A 19 26.13 54.47 -43.32
C LEU A 19 25.91 53.68 -42.03
N LEU A 20 25.13 54.22 -41.10
CA LEU A 20 24.81 53.58 -39.82
C LEU A 20 24.05 52.26 -40.01
N PHE A 21 23.07 52.22 -40.92
CA PHE A 21 22.38 50.97 -41.29
C PHE A 21 23.33 49.96 -41.91
N SER A 22 24.28 50.38 -42.76
CA SER A 22 25.26 49.46 -43.32
C SER A 22 26.16 48.85 -42.24
N PHE A 23 26.56 49.66 -41.24
CA PHE A 23 27.35 49.16 -40.11
C PHE A 23 26.53 48.19 -39.25
N MET A 24 25.28 48.51 -38.92
CA MET A 24 24.42 47.57 -38.18
C MET A 24 24.24 46.26 -38.95
N PHE A 25 24.05 46.32 -40.27
CA PHE A 25 23.93 45.13 -41.10
C PHE A 25 25.21 44.30 -41.12
N VAL A 26 26.39 44.94 -41.25
CA VAL A 26 27.68 44.23 -41.21
C VAL A 26 27.94 43.62 -39.84
N PHE A 27 27.65 44.34 -38.74
CA PHE A 27 27.77 43.79 -37.39
C PHE A 27 26.81 42.63 -37.15
N TYR A 28 25.58 42.73 -37.66
CA TYR A 28 24.61 41.64 -37.61
C TYR A 28 25.11 40.41 -38.36
N GLN A 29 25.64 40.58 -39.58
CA GLN A 29 26.22 39.48 -40.37
C GLN A 29 27.44 38.85 -39.67
N ILE A 30 28.35 39.66 -39.12
CA ILE A 30 29.53 39.16 -38.40
C ILE A 30 29.12 38.43 -37.11
N SER A 31 28.15 38.95 -36.36
CA SER A 31 27.63 38.29 -35.17
C SER A 31 26.97 36.96 -35.53
N SER A 32 26.11 36.96 -36.54
CA SER A 32 25.43 35.75 -37.02
C SER A 32 26.42 34.70 -37.54
N GLN A 33 27.49 35.09 -38.23
CA GLN A 33 28.53 34.16 -38.68
C GLN A 33 29.38 33.62 -37.53
N LYS A 34 29.71 34.47 -36.54
CA LYS A 34 30.45 34.01 -35.35
C LYS A 34 29.65 33.04 -34.51
N ASP A 35 28.37 33.30 -34.30
CA ASP A 35 27.49 32.39 -33.57
C ASP A 35 27.35 31.06 -34.33
N TYR A 36 27.26 31.11 -35.66
CA TYR A 36 27.24 29.90 -36.50
C TYR A 36 28.55 29.12 -36.46
N GLU A 37 29.71 29.78 -36.60
CA GLU A 37 31.02 29.12 -36.50
C GLU A 37 31.30 28.57 -35.11
N LEU A 38 30.91 29.28 -34.03
CA LEU A 38 31.04 28.78 -32.66
C LEU A 38 30.15 27.56 -32.40
N LYS A 39 28.93 27.54 -32.92
CA LYS A 39 28.04 26.37 -32.85
C LYS A 39 28.61 25.20 -33.63
N LYS A 40 29.00 25.42 -34.88
CA LYS A 40 29.62 24.41 -35.74
C LYS A 40 30.92 23.85 -35.15
N GLN A 41 31.75 24.70 -34.55
CA GLN A 41 33.02 24.29 -33.94
C GLN A 41 32.81 23.58 -32.59
N ARG A 42 31.69 23.79 -31.90
CA ARG A 42 31.27 22.92 -30.77
C ARG A 42 30.72 21.60 -31.25
N GLN A 43 29.95 21.57 -32.34
CA GLN A 43 29.38 20.34 -32.91
C GLN A 43 30.44 19.42 -33.53
N GLU A 44 31.40 19.96 -34.30
CA GLU A 44 32.52 19.17 -34.82
C GLU A 44 33.49 18.69 -33.70
N ASN A 45 33.31 19.18 -32.47
CA ASN A 45 34.04 18.76 -31.28
C ASN A 45 33.09 18.39 -30.12
N LEU A 46 31.93 17.78 -30.40
CA LEU A 46 31.31 16.90 -29.40
C LEU A 46 32.32 15.77 -29.19
N ASP A 47 33.28 16.06 -28.31
CA ASP A 47 34.36 15.15 -27.97
C ASP A 47 33.73 13.98 -27.24
N ASP A 48 34.41 12.84 -27.21
CA ASP A 48 33.94 11.66 -26.48
C ASP A 48 33.60 12.02 -25.01
N ASN A 49 34.26 13.05 -24.47
CA ASN A 49 33.99 13.65 -23.15
C ASN A 49 32.59 14.29 -23.01
N ASP A 50 32.06 14.98 -24.03
CA ASP A 50 30.74 15.61 -23.95
C ASP A 50 29.62 14.55 -24.00
N LEU A 51 29.85 13.47 -24.75
CA LEU A 51 28.95 12.31 -24.78
C LEU A 51 28.93 11.61 -23.42
N GLU A 52 30.10 11.37 -22.82
CA GLU A 52 30.23 10.77 -21.48
C GLU A 52 29.50 11.62 -20.42
N VAL A 53 29.68 12.94 -20.44
CA VAL A 53 28.95 13.86 -19.52
C VAL A 53 27.44 13.78 -19.73
N LEU A 54 26.98 13.68 -20.97
CA LEU A 54 25.56 13.54 -21.27
C LEU A 54 24.99 12.21 -20.79
N GLU A 55 25.71 11.10 -21.00
CA GLU A 55 25.36 9.77 -20.51
C GLU A 55 25.30 9.76 -18.97
N GLU A 56 26.27 10.37 -18.28
CA GLU A 56 26.27 10.51 -16.82
C GLU A 56 25.06 11.33 -16.33
N SER A 57 24.72 12.43 -17.00
CA SER A 57 23.53 13.22 -16.68
C SER A 57 22.23 12.43 -16.87
N ILE A 58 22.10 11.68 -17.96
CA ILE A 58 20.94 10.82 -18.23
C ILE A 58 20.83 9.71 -17.18
N GLN A 59 21.94 9.04 -16.86
CA GLN A 59 22.00 8.01 -15.83
C GLN A 59 21.63 8.57 -14.45
N SER A 60 22.09 9.78 -14.11
CA SER A 60 21.73 10.47 -12.87
C SER A 60 20.22 10.78 -12.81
N CYS A 61 19.64 11.32 -13.88
CA CYS A 61 18.19 11.56 -13.95
C CYS A 61 17.38 10.26 -13.81
N LEU A 62 17.81 9.18 -14.47
CA LEU A 62 17.15 7.88 -14.33
C LEU A 62 17.23 7.36 -12.90
N TYR A 63 18.40 7.47 -12.25
CA TYR A 63 18.57 7.04 -10.87
C TYR A 63 17.70 7.85 -9.90
N GLU A 64 17.70 9.18 -10.02
CA GLU A 64 16.86 10.06 -9.19
C GLU A 64 15.37 9.76 -9.37
N ALA A 65 14.92 9.60 -10.61
CA ALA A 65 13.55 9.19 -10.93
C ALA A 65 13.19 7.84 -10.28
N SER A 66 14.11 6.87 -10.35
CA SER A 66 13.91 5.52 -9.79
C SER A 66 13.81 5.52 -8.27
N VAL A 67 14.69 6.29 -7.62
CA VAL A 67 14.71 6.50 -6.17
C VAL A 67 13.40 7.11 -5.71
N ASP A 68 12.97 8.22 -6.34
CA ASP A 68 11.74 8.93 -5.99
C ASP A 68 10.50 8.05 -6.21
N ALA A 69 10.45 7.32 -7.33
CA ALA A 69 9.38 6.37 -7.64
C ALA A 69 9.24 5.32 -6.53
N ILE A 70 10.34 4.71 -6.10
CA ILE A 70 10.35 3.64 -5.10
C ILE A 70 10.02 4.16 -3.70
N GLU A 71 10.56 5.31 -3.29
CA GLU A 71 10.18 5.95 -2.03
C GLU A 71 8.68 6.19 -1.97
N LEU A 72 8.13 6.74 -3.06
CA LEU A 72 6.72 7.01 -3.17
C LEU A 72 5.88 5.73 -3.11
N LEU A 73 6.30 4.68 -3.83
CA LEU A 73 5.65 3.37 -3.84
C LEU A 73 5.58 2.77 -2.43
N GLY A 74 6.69 2.82 -1.68
CA GLY A 74 6.75 2.34 -0.29
C GLY A 74 5.87 3.12 0.67
N SER A 75 5.84 4.44 0.50
CA SER A 75 4.99 5.34 1.28
C SER A 75 3.49 5.09 1.06
N GLN A 76 3.14 4.51 -0.09
CA GLN A 76 1.76 4.24 -0.52
C GLN A 76 1.42 2.74 -0.53
N ALA A 77 2.05 1.95 0.33
CA ALA A 77 1.75 0.52 0.47
C ALA A 77 1.86 -0.31 -0.83
N GLY A 78 2.66 0.14 -1.81
CA GLY A 78 2.85 -0.59 -3.07
C GLY A 78 1.91 -0.20 -4.21
N VAL A 79 1.23 0.96 -4.15
CA VAL A 79 0.39 1.47 -5.26
C VAL A 79 0.63 2.95 -5.49
N TYR A 80 0.59 3.44 -6.74
CA TYR A 80 0.52 4.89 -6.98
C TYR A 80 -0.91 5.40 -6.97
N HIS A 81 -1.13 6.57 -6.36
CA HIS A 81 -2.45 7.18 -6.35
C HIS A 81 -2.71 7.97 -7.65
N PHE A 82 -3.95 7.92 -8.14
CA PHE A 82 -4.36 8.71 -9.30
C PHE A 82 -4.23 10.22 -9.07
N ASN A 83 -3.80 10.97 -10.09
CA ASN A 83 -3.59 12.43 -10.03
C ASN A 83 -2.55 12.91 -9.01
N GLN A 84 -1.59 12.07 -8.63
CA GLN A 84 -0.46 12.59 -7.87
C GLN A 84 0.35 13.54 -8.71
N LYS A 85 0.63 14.70 -8.11
CA LYS A 85 1.52 15.68 -8.69
C LYS A 85 2.95 15.23 -8.45
N ILE A 86 3.66 14.93 -9.52
CA ILE A 86 5.12 14.82 -9.52
C ILE A 86 5.63 16.17 -10.02
N GLY A 87 6.33 16.92 -9.16
CA GLY A 87 6.68 18.30 -9.47
C GLY A 87 5.44 19.21 -9.67
N GLU A 88 5.58 20.25 -10.50
CA GLU A 88 4.51 21.23 -10.69
C GLU A 88 3.39 20.75 -11.65
N ASP A 89 3.72 19.88 -12.62
CA ASP A 89 2.88 19.67 -13.82
C ASP A 89 2.60 18.20 -14.22
N ILE A 90 3.18 17.19 -13.57
CA ILE A 90 3.02 15.79 -13.98
C ILE A 90 1.87 15.14 -13.20
N SER A 91 0.99 14.40 -13.88
CA SER A 91 -0.10 13.63 -13.25
C SER A 91 -0.02 12.14 -13.58
N LEU A 92 0.16 11.30 -12.57
CA LEU A 92 0.16 9.85 -12.76
C LEU A 92 -1.23 9.26 -13.03
N ASN A 93 -1.28 8.28 -13.93
CA ASN A 93 -2.38 7.32 -14.06
C ASN A 93 -2.27 6.25 -12.97
N GLY A 94 -2.37 6.66 -11.70
CA GLY A 94 -2.38 5.72 -10.57
C GLY A 94 -3.72 4.96 -10.42
N VAL A 95 -3.78 4.09 -9.42
CA VAL A 95 -5.01 3.35 -9.08
C VAL A 95 -6.05 4.31 -8.50
N TYR A 96 -7.27 4.28 -9.07
CA TYR A 96 -8.39 5.07 -8.57
C TYR A 96 -8.93 4.43 -7.28
N SER A 97 -8.45 4.90 -6.13
CA SER A 97 -8.81 4.32 -4.82
C SER A 97 -9.39 5.36 -3.86
N LYS A 98 -10.20 6.29 -4.37
CA LYS A 98 -10.66 7.48 -3.62
C LYS A 98 -11.36 7.16 -2.29
N ASP A 99 -11.88 5.95 -2.12
CA ASP A 99 -12.63 5.54 -0.93
C ASP A 99 -11.83 4.68 0.07
N LYS A 100 -10.51 4.51 -0.12
CA LYS A 100 -9.70 3.59 0.72
C LYS A 100 -8.48 4.23 1.36
N PHE A 101 -8.53 5.53 1.63
CA PHE A 101 -7.42 6.25 2.25
C PHE A 101 -7.79 6.78 3.63
N ILE A 102 -6.88 6.60 4.57
CA ILE A 102 -6.98 7.12 5.92
C ILE A 102 -5.91 8.20 6.10
N ARG A 103 -6.33 9.42 6.45
CA ARG A 103 -5.43 10.56 6.65
C ARG A 103 -4.98 10.66 8.11
N ARG A 104 -3.68 10.76 8.34
CA ARG A 104 -3.08 11.00 9.66
C ARG A 104 -1.89 11.95 9.52
N ASN A 105 -1.88 13.05 10.28
CA ASN A 105 -0.79 14.04 10.29
C ASN A 105 -0.41 14.57 8.88
N ASP A 106 -1.39 14.86 8.03
CA ASP A 106 -1.21 15.30 6.64
C ASP A 106 -0.66 14.26 5.65
N GLU A 107 -0.47 13.03 6.09
CA GLU A 107 -0.13 11.88 5.25
C GLU A 107 -1.39 11.04 4.98
N ASP A 108 -1.55 10.57 3.74
CA ASP A 108 -2.64 9.68 3.34
C ASP A 108 -2.10 8.24 3.25
N PHE A 109 -2.72 7.31 3.97
CA PHE A 109 -2.32 5.90 4.02
C PHE A 109 -3.36 5.01 3.36
N LEU A 110 -2.93 3.97 2.65
CA LEU A 110 -3.83 2.96 2.08
C LEU A 110 -4.45 2.11 3.19
N LEU A 111 -5.78 2.07 3.24
CA LEU A 111 -6.54 1.10 4.02
C LEU A 111 -6.46 -0.25 3.31
N LEU A 112 -5.54 -1.11 3.75
CA LEU A 112 -5.34 -2.42 3.18
C LEU A 112 -6.42 -3.40 3.64
N ILE A 113 -6.73 -3.35 4.93
CA ILE A 113 -7.70 -4.25 5.57
C ILE A 113 -8.79 -3.38 6.19
N GLU A 114 -9.97 -3.43 5.59
CA GLU A 114 -11.17 -2.76 6.08
C GLU A 114 -12.05 -3.80 6.77
N LYS A 115 -12.67 -3.46 7.87
CA LYS A 115 -13.62 -4.37 8.53
C LYS A 115 -14.85 -4.55 7.63
N ARG A 116 -15.30 -5.78 7.42
CA ARG A 116 -16.49 -6.02 6.61
C ARG A 116 -17.75 -5.54 7.35
N ASP A 117 -18.52 -4.68 6.71
CA ASP A 117 -19.86 -4.33 7.18
C ASP A 117 -20.77 -5.56 7.03
N LEU A 118 -21.21 -6.14 8.15
CA LEU A 118 -22.16 -7.26 8.15
C LEU A 118 -23.56 -6.85 7.65
N VAL A 119 -23.78 -5.58 7.30
CA VAL A 119 -25.04 -5.03 6.77
C VAL A 119 -25.35 -5.55 5.36
N GLU A 120 -24.37 -6.10 4.64
CA GLU A 120 -24.63 -6.80 3.36
C GLU A 120 -25.34 -8.16 3.54
N TYR A 121 -25.47 -8.66 4.78
CA TYR A 121 -26.41 -9.72 5.11
C TYR A 121 -27.82 -9.11 5.18
N ASN A 122 -28.47 -9.00 4.02
CA ASN A 122 -29.83 -8.49 3.87
C ASN A 122 -30.79 -9.18 4.84
N ASP A 123 -31.58 -8.38 5.56
CA ASP A 123 -32.77 -8.87 6.23
C ASP A 123 -33.88 -7.82 6.17
N GLU A 124 -35.09 -8.22 5.74
CA GLU A 124 -36.37 -7.56 6.07
C GLU A 124 -36.68 -7.59 7.61
N LEU A 125 -35.66 -7.84 8.43
CA LEU A 125 -35.64 -7.91 9.89
C LEU A 125 -34.58 -6.90 10.38
N LEU A 126 -34.84 -6.23 11.51
CA LEU A 126 -33.96 -5.22 12.16
C LEU A 126 -34.12 -3.78 11.67
N THR A 127 -35.36 -3.35 11.46
CA THR A 127 -35.67 -1.96 11.14
C THR A 127 -35.31 -1.00 12.29
N THR A 128 -34.47 -0.01 11.97
CA THR A 128 -34.27 1.28 12.65
C THR A 128 -33.14 1.42 13.68
N ARG A 129 -31.90 1.12 13.27
CA ARG A 129 -30.68 1.97 13.35
C ARG A 129 -29.42 1.10 13.37
N GLN A 130 -28.49 1.44 12.49
CA GLN A 130 -27.25 0.72 12.21
C GLN A 130 -26.24 0.97 13.33
N TYR A 131 -25.89 -0.07 14.05
CA TYR A 131 -24.67 -0.15 14.83
C TYR A 131 -24.01 -1.48 14.51
N PHE A 132 -22.69 -1.44 14.34
CA PHE A 132 -21.81 -2.60 14.27
C PHE A 132 -22.24 -3.64 15.30
N THR A 133 -22.73 -4.77 14.82
CA THR A 133 -22.88 -5.97 15.64
C THR A 133 -21.67 -6.85 15.31
N PRO A 134 -20.87 -7.29 16.30
CA PRO A 134 -19.86 -8.33 16.12
C PRO A 134 -20.44 -9.52 15.37
N PRO A 135 -19.63 -10.36 14.68
CA PRO A 135 -20.12 -11.58 14.06
C PRO A 135 -21.02 -12.29 15.07
N HIS A 136 -22.31 -12.26 14.79
CA HIS A 136 -23.28 -12.94 15.63
C HIS A 136 -23.08 -14.40 15.34
N TYR A 137 -22.35 -15.10 16.22
CA TYR A 137 -22.28 -16.56 16.21
C TYR A 137 -23.72 -17.09 16.01
N PRO A 138 -24.06 -17.74 14.88
CA PRO A 138 -25.36 -18.38 14.67
C PRO A 138 -25.64 -19.44 15.74
N CYS A 139 -24.60 -19.86 16.45
CA CYS A 139 -24.61 -20.74 17.60
C CYS A 139 -24.92 -20.10 18.95
N ARG A 140 -25.31 -18.82 18.99
CA ARG A 140 -25.80 -18.23 20.24
C ARG A 140 -26.90 -19.11 20.82
N SER A 141 -26.75 -19.42 22.11
CA SER A 141 -27.87 -19.75 22.99
C SER A 141 -29.04 -18.85 22.61
N LYS A 142 -30.17 -19.45 22.16
CA LYS A 142 -31.39 -18.77 21.69
C LYS A 142 -31.43 -17.35 22.24
N ILE A 143 -31.32 -16.34 21.37
CA ILE A 143 -31.91 -15.05 21.72
C ILE A 143 -33.33 -15.43 22.11
N LEU A 144 -33.68 -15.26 23.39
CA LEU A 144 -35.05 -15.31 23.86
C LEU A 144 -35.75 -14.11 23.21
N SER A 145 -35.91 -14.15 21.90
CA SER A 145 -36.75 -13.23 21.18
C SER A 145 -38.14 -13.57 21.71
N PRO A 146 -38.82 -12.65 22.40
CA PRO A 146 -40.12 -12.93 23.02
C PRO A 146 -41.22 -13.30 22.02
N LEU A 147 -40.89 -13.39 20.73
CA LEU A 147 -41.82 -13.44 19.61
C LEU A 147 -41.68 -14.67 18.70
N SER A 148 -40.67 -15.55 18.85
CA SER A 148 -40.58 -16.74 17.99
C SER A 148 -41.25 -17.96 18.64
N SER A 149 -42.56 -18.11 18.39
CA SER A 149 -43.36 -19.30 18.72
C SER A 149 -43.14 -20.49 17.77
N LEU A 150 -42.07 -20.47 16.98
CA LEU A 150 -41.69 -21.56 16.09
C LEU A 150 -40.89 -22.60 16.88
N ASN A 151 -41.33 -23.86 16.80
CA ASN A 151 -40.65 -25.02 17.36
C ASN A 151 -39.30 -25.24 16.65
N ASN A 152 -38.29 -24.49 17.06
CA ASN A 152 -36.93 -24.49 16.49
C ASN A 152 -36.05 -25.69 16.91
N GLU A 153 -36.64 -26.79 17.41
CA GLU A 153 -35.84 -27.99 17.73
C GLU A 153 -35.36 -28.74 16.49
N ASP A 154 -36.07 -28.64 15.35
CA ASP A 154 -35.70 -29.34 14.12
C ASP A 154 -34.63 -28.59 13.30
N ILE A 155 -34.49 -27.27 13.47
CA ILE A 155 -33.50 -26.47 12.71
C ILE A 155 -32.07 -26.68 13.26
N LEU A 156 -31.91 -27.06 14.53
CA LEU A 156 -30.60 -27.24 15.17
C LEU A 156 -29.99 -28.63 14.97
N ARG A 157 -30.70 -29.60 14.35
CA ARG A 157 -30.20 -30.98 14.19
C ARG A 157 -29.22 -31.18 13.04
N ASP A 158 -29.23 -30.29 12.04
CA ASP A 158 -28.39 -30.42 10.83
C ASP A 158 -27.25 -29.38 10.74
N TYR A 159 -27.08 -28.51 11.74
CA TYR A 159 -25.91 -27.61 11.76
C TYR A 159 -24.67 -28.38 12.25
N PRO A 160 -23.51 -28.23 11.57
CA PRO A 160 -22.24 -28.72 12.09
C PRO A 160 -22.02 -28.21 13.52
N SER A 161 -21.33 -28.98 14.36
CA SER A 161 -21.04 -28.55 15.73
C SER A 161 -20.39 -27.18 15.68
N CYS A 162 -20.95 -26.20 16.38
CA CYS A 162 -20.44 -24.82 16.45
C CYS A 162 -18.93 -24.75 16.68
N GLN A 163 -18.41 -25.69 17.46
CA GLN A 163 -16.98 -25.86 17.71
C GLN A 163 -16.13 -26.03 16.43
N THR A 164 -16.63 -26.72 15.41
CA THR A 164 -15.90 -26.93 14.13
C THR A 164 -16.06 -25.79 13.12
N GLU A 165 -17.04 -24.92 13.34
CA GLU A 165 -17.30 -23.76 12.48
C GLU A 165 -16.60 -22.50 13.02
N TYR A 166 -16.45 -22.40 14.35
CA TYR A 166 -15.87 -21.27 15.07
C TYR A 166 -14.53 -21.59 15.73
N ASP A 167 -13.70 -22.37 15.03
CA ASP A 167 -12.30 -22.56 15.38
C ASP A 167 -11.50 -21.35 14.90
N VAL A 168 -10.83 -20.67 15.83
CA VAL A 168 -10.08 -19.44 15.56
C VAL A 168 -8.88 -19.65 14.62
N ASP A 169 -8.42 -20.89 14.43
CA ASP A 169 -7.35 -21.24 13.49
C ASP A 169 -7.83 -21.58 12.08
N LYS A 170 -9.14 -21.72 11.89
CA LYS A 170 -9.70 -22.15 10.62
C LYS A 170 -9.91 -20.94 9.71
N GLU A 171 -9.56 -21.10 8.43
CA GLU A 171 -9.96 -20.16 7.39
C GLU A 171 -11.49 -20.09 7.32
N ILE A 172 -12.03 -18.90 7.57
CA ILE A 172 -13.45 -18.58 7.44
C ILE A 172 -13.64 -17.58 6.29
N GLU A 173 -14.90 -17.37 5.89
CA GLU A 173 -15.20 -16.30 4.92
C GLU A 173 -14.64 -14.97 5.47
N SER A 174 -13.97 -14.21 4.61
CA SER A 174 -13.20 -13.02 5.00
C SER A 174 -14.00 -12.11 5.93
N LEU A 175 -13.48 -11.90 7.14
CA LEU A 175 -14.03 -10.97 8.14
C LEU A 175 -13.81 -9.50 7.74
N SER A 176 -13.00 -9.29 6.71
CA SER A 176 -12.53 -8.00 6.25
C SER A 176 -12.65 -7.87 4.74
N HIS A 177 -12.84 -6.65 4.25
CA HIS A 177 -12.59 -6.32 2.87
C HIS A 177 -11.11 -6.10 2.66
N LEU A 178 -10.49 -6.95 1.85
CA LEU A 178 -9.12 -6.76 1.43
C LEU A 178 -9.08 -5.80 0.24
N THR A 179 -8.27 -4.75 0.35
CA THR A 179 -7.91 -3.95 -0.81
C THR A 179 -7.04 -4.76 -1.74
N LYS A 180 -7.55 -5.01 -2.95
CA LYS A 180 -6.80 -5.72 -3.98
C LYS A 180 -5.58 -4.89 -4.35
N LEU A 181 -4.41 -5.38 -3.94
CA LEU A 181 -3.15 -4.83 -4.39
C LEU A 181 -2.90 -5.22 -5.85
N PRO A 182 -2.32 -4.32 -6.66
CA PRO A 182 -1.75 -4.68 -7.94
C PRO A 182 -0.66 -5.73 -7.68
N SER A 183 -0.58 -6.71 -8.57
CA SER A 183 0.54 -7.64 -8.52
C SER A 183 1.80 -6.94 -9.02
N LEU A 184 2.97 -7.41 -8.58
CA LEU A 184 4.24 -6.92 -9.11
C LEU A 184 4.27 -7.02 -10.64
N CYS A 185 3.74 -8.13 -11.15
CA CYS A 185 3.70 -8.49 -12.56
C CYS A 185 2.35 -9.15 -12.89
N ASN A 186 1.94 -9.16 -14.16
CA ASN A 186 0.69 -9.81 -14.55
C ASN A 186 0.78 -11.34 -14.28
N ARG A 187 -0.13 -11.91 -13.49
CA ARG A 187 -0.11 -13.36 -13.15
C ARG A 187 -0.56 -14.27 -14.30
N ASN A 188 -1.20 -13.73 -15.34
CA ASN A 188 -1.72 -14.50 -16.48
C ASN A 188 -0.73 -14.54 -17.65
N ILE A 189 0.56 -14.71 -17.36
CA ILE A 189 1.56 -14.84 -18.43
C ILE A 189 1.44 -16.25 -19.05
N PRO A 190 1.30 -16.38 -20.38
CA PRO A 190 1.36 -17.68 -21.04
C PRO A 190 2.62 -18.45 -20.62
N ASN A 191 2.51 -19.78 -20.45
CA ASN A 191 3.63 -20.67 -20.05
C ASN A 191 4.90 -20.52 -20.92
N GLU A 192 4.80 -19.90 -22.09
CA GLU A 192 5.89 -19.65 -23.03
C GLU A 192 6.79 -18.48 -22.61
N CYS A 193 6.34 -17.59 -21.71
CA CYS A 193 7.16 -16.53 -21.15
C CYS A 193 7.68 -16.99 -19.78
N THR A 194 8.71 -17.82 -19.84
CA THR A 194 9.36 -18.36 -18.65
C THR A 194 10.15 -17.26 -17.93
N ASN A 195 9.66 -16.90 -16.74
CA ASN A 195 10.38 -16.33 -15.60
C ASN A 195 10.68 -14.83 -15.50
N ASN A 196 10.34 -14.00 -16.48
CA ASN A 196 10.58 -12.57 -16.35
C ASN A 196 9.25 -11.83 -16.50
N CYS A 197 9.02 -10.86 -15.64
CA CYS A 197 7.87 -9.94 -15.63
C CYS A 197 7.81 -9.06 -16.89
N ILE A 198 7.79 -9.67 -18.07
CA ILE A 198 7.93 -8.95 -19.32
C ILE A 198 6.53 -8.58 -19.80
N CYS A 199 6.23 -7.28 -19.76
CA CYS A 199 4.93 -6.76 -20.17
C CYS A 199 4.61 -6.95 -21.64
N SER A 200 5.63 -7.08 -22.50
CA SER A 200 5.44 -7.38 -23.92
C SER A 200 4.77 -8.75 -24.18
N CYS A 201 4.75 -9.65 -23.20
CA CYS A 201 4.06 -10.94 -23.30
C CYS A 201 2.56 -10.91 -22.92
N SER A 202 2.15 -10.09 -21.95
CA SER A 202 0.82 -10.21 -21.32
C SER A 202 -0.25 -9.29 -21.91
N GLY A 203 0.11 -8.36 -22.81
CA GLY A 203 -0.80 -7.50 -23.57
C GLY A 203 -1.60 -6.46 -22.77
N ASN A 204 -1.66 -6.58 -21.44
CA ASN A 204 -2.16 -5.55 -20.53
C ASN A 204 -1.33 -5.63 -19.24
N CYS A 205 -0.52 -4.61 -19.01
CA CYS A 205 0.33 -4.46 -17.82
C CYS A 205 0.00 -3.21 -17.01
N ASP A 206 -0.93 -2.39 -17.50
CA ASP A 206 -1.21 -1.03 -17.05
C ASP A 206 -1.55 -0.97 -15.55
N ASP A 207 -2.05 -2.07 -14.99
CA ASP A 207 -2.43 -2.19 -13.57
C ASP A 207 -1.35 -2.85 -12.68
N THR A 208 -0.13 -3.11 -13.18
CA THR A 208 0.94 -3.74 -12.40
C THR A 208 1.83 -2.71 -11.72
N ILE A 209 2.46 -3.09 -10.60
CA ILE A 209 3.45 -2.22 -9.92
C ILE A 209 4.61 -1.88 -10.86
N MET A 210 5.03 -2.83 -11.70
CA MET A 210 6.07 -2.62 -12.70
C MET A 210 5.70 -1.52 -13.71
N SER A 211 4.56 -1.65 -14.37
CA SER A 211 4.11 -0.63 -15.34
C SER A 211 3.92 0.73 -14.67
N GLN A 212 3.41 0.73 -13.44
CA GLN A 212 3.28 1.95 -12.63
C GLN A 212 4.64 2.62 -12.37
N LEU A 213 5.68 1.84 -12.04
CA LEU A 213 7.05 2.32 -11.84
C LEU A 213 7.65 2.84 -13.16
N GLU A 214 7.48 2.12 -14.26
CA GLU A 214 7.96 2.53 -15.59
C GLU A 214 7.31 3.84 -16.05
N ASP A 215 5.98 3.97 -15.90
CA ASP A 215 5.23 5.18 -16.21
C ASP A 215 5.69 6.37 -15.37
N TYR A 216 5.97 6.13 -14.07
CA TYR A 216 6.48 7.15 -13.16
C TYR A 216 7.85 7.64 -13.61
N VAL A 217 8.79 6.70 -13.78
CA VAL A 217 10.18 7.01 -14.12
C VAL A 217 10.24 7.70 -15.48
N THR A 218 9.42 7.29 -16.45
CA THR A 218 9.31 7.94 -17.75
C THR A 218 8.92 9.41 -17.64
N GLN A 219 7.82 9.71 -16.93
CA GLN A 219 7.35 11.10 -16.82
C GLN A 219 8.32 11.99 -16.02
N TYR A 220 8.91 11.47 -14.94
CA TYR A 220 9.94 12.17 -14.19
C TYR A 220 11.16 12.44 -15.07
N PHE A 221 11.63 11.40 -15.78
CA PHE A 221 12.82 11.46 -16.62
C PHE A 221 12.67 12.51 -17.72
N GLU A 222 11.52 12.57 -18.41
CA GLU A 222 11.24 13.62 -19.40
C GLU A 222 11.45 15.03 -18.83
N SER A 223 10.98 15.25 -17.61
CA SER A 223 11.08 16.55 -16.94
C SER A 223 12.52 16.86 -16.49
N CYS A 224 13.20 15.89 -15.87
CA CYS A 224 14.59 16.03 -15.41
C CYS A 224 15.54 16.35 -16.57
N VAL A 225 15.39 15.62 -17.67
CA VAL A 225 16.29 15.71 -18.82
C VAL A 225 16.12 17.02 -19.57
N VAL A 226 14.89 17.54 -19.70
CA VAL A 226 14.63 18.85 -20.30
C VAL A 226 15.31 19.98 -19.52
N GLU A 227 15.44 19.85 -18.20
CA GLU A 227 16.12 20.85 -17.36
C GLU A 227 17.65 20.74 -17.38
N GLN A 228 18.19 19.53 -17.54
CA GLN A 228 19.64 19.28 -17.46
C GLN A 228 20.37 19.31 -18.80
N ILE A 229 19.70 19.03 -19.92
CA ILE A 229 20.35 19.01 -21.23
C ILE A 229 20.74 20.43 -21.67
N PRO A 230 21.99 20.65 -22.12
CA PRO A 230 22.41 21.94 -22.64
C PRO A 230 21.53 22.40 -23.82
N PHE A 231 21.19 23.69 -23.86
CA PHE A 231 20.24 24.34 -24.79
C PHE A 231 20.41 24.08 -26.31
N ASP A 232 21.50 23.44 -26.73
CA ASP A 232 21.79 23.16 -28.15
C ASP A 232 21.45 21.70 -28.58
N ILE A 233 20.99 20.84 -27.66
CA ILE A 233 20.52 19.46 -27.96
C ILE A 233 19.04 19.37 -27.65
N ASN A 234 18.22 18.99 -28.63
CA ASN A 234 16.81 18.69 -28.40
C ASN A 234 16.64 17.17 -28.29
N LEU A 235 16.04 16.72 -27.20
CA LEU A 235 15.60 15.33 -27.09
C LEU A 235 14.36 15.14 -27.96
N GLU A 236 14.35 14.14 -28.85
CA GLU A 236 13.10 13.70 -29.46
C GLU A 236 12.34 12.87 -28.41
N THR A 237 11.60 13.56 -27.53
CA THR A 237 10.96 12.96 -26.35
C THR A 237 9.88 11.92 -26.65
N LYS A 238 9.65 11.54 -27.91
CA LYS A 238 8.54 10.67 -28.31
C LYS A 238 8.92 9.21 -28.57
N ASP A 239 10.21 8.92 -28.69
CA ASP A 239 10.66 7.66 -29.30
C ASP A 239 11.55 6.81 -28.37
N PHE A 240 11.62 7.12 -27.07
CA PHE A 240 12.36 6.30 -26.12
C PHE A 240 11.44 5.39 -25.28
N GLU A 241 11.99 4.26 -24.81
CA GLU A 241 11.30 3.30 -23.94
C GLU A 241 12.15 3.10 -22.68
N ILE A 242 11.55 3.27 -21.50
CA ILE A 242 12.18 2.92 -20.24
C ILE A 242 11.63 1.57 -19.78
N GLU A 243 12.51 0.60 -19.61
CA GLU A 243 12.16 -0.71 -19.08
C GLU A 243 12.74 -0.92 -17.69
N MET A 244 11.89 -1.41 -16.80
CA MET A 244 12.28 -1.83 -15.47
C MET A 244 12.87 -3.23 -15.52
N ASN A 245 14.05 -3.39 -14.93
CA ASN A 245 14.72 -4.68 -14.81
C ASN A 245 14.77 -5.09 -13.33
N LEU A 246 14.11 -6.21 -13.03
CA LEU A 246 14.12 -6.83 -11.70
C LEU A 246 15.17 -7.93 -11.64
N GLY A 247 16.23 -7.68 -10.88
CA GLY A 247 17.13 -8.72 -10.40
C GLY A 247 16.58 -9.39 -9.14
N ARG A 248 17.38 -10.29 -8.55
CA ARG A 248 17.01 -10.97 -7.30
C ARG A 248 16.98 -10.01 -6.11
N ASP A 249 18.00 -9.17 -6.02
CA ASP A 249 18.26 -8.29 -4.88
C ASP A 249 18.40 -6.82 -5.31
N ASN A 250 18.23 -6.54 -6.60
CA ASN A 250 18.32 -5.20 -7.14
C ASN A 250 17.27 -4.93 -8.22
N LEU A 251 17.03 -3.64 -8.43
CA LEU A 251 16.17 -3.10 -9.45
C LEU A 251 16.96 -2.00 -10.18
N TYR A 252 16.87 -1.94 -11.50
CA TYR A 252 17.37 -0.80 -12.26
C TYR A 252 16.44 -0.53 -13.45
N PHE A 253 16.55 0.66 -14.01
CA PHE A 253 15.82 1.05 -15.21
C PHE A 253 16.79 1.15 -16.38
N GLU A 254 16.36 0.67 -17.54
CA GLU A 254 17.12 0.70 -18.78
C GLU A 254 16.36 1.54 -19.80
N LEU A 255 17.00 2.61 -20.25
CA LEU A 255 16.50 3.48 -21.29
C LEU A 255 17.00 2.96 -22.63
N LYS A 256 16.07 2.52 -23.47
CA LYS A 256 16.35 1.94 -24.79
C LYS A 256 16.39 3.03 -25.86
N GLU A 257 17.46 2.97 -26.66
CA GLU A 257 17.68 3.74 -27.89
C GLU A 257 17.19 5.19 -27.81
N ILE A 258 18.04 6.08 -27.34
CA ILE A 258 17.72 7.52 -27.32
C ILE A 258 18.21 8.15 -28.62
N LYS A 259 17.30 8.83 -29.31
CA LYS A 259 17.64 9.69 -30.45
C LYS A 259 17.69 11.14 -30.01
N LEU A 260 18.87 11.72 -30.13
CA LEU A 260 19.13 13.12 -29.87
C LEU A 260 19.24 13.85 -31.21
N ILE A 261 18.48 14.94 -31.36
CA ILE A 261 18.55 15.78 -32.54
C ILE A 261 19.38 17.00 -32.19
N THR A 262 20.54 17.12 -32.83
CA THR A 262 21.38 18.31 -32.68
C THR A 262 20.81 19.48 -33.47
N SER A 263 21.32 20.70 -33.25
CA SER A 263 20.87 21.89 -33.99
C SER A 263 21.10 21.85 -35.51
N ASP A 264 21.88 20.89 -36.00
CA ASP A 264 22.14 20.69 -37.44
C ASP A 264 21.29 19.56 -38.06
N ASP A 265 20.25 19.08 -37.36
CA ASP A 265 19.43 17.92 -37.77
C ASP A 265 20.25 16.63 -37.95
N GLU A 266 21.36 16.49 -37.23
CA GLU A 266 22.09 15.21 -37.13
C GLU A 266 21.56 14.39 -35.94
N ASP A 267 21.21 13.14 -36.23
CA ASP A 267 20.75 12.16 -35.25
C ASP A 267 21.95 11.54 -34.54
N ILE A 268 22.06 11.75 -33.23
CA ILE A 268 22.95 10.99 -32.35
C ILE A 268 22.11 9.92 -31.68
N VAL A 269 22.47 8.66 -31.94
CA VAL A 269 21.85 7.50 -31.27
C VAL A 269 22.75 7.09 -30.13
N LEU A 270 22.26 7.21 -28.89
CA LEU A 270 22.95 6.66 -27.73
C LEU A 270 22.58 5.18 -27.57
N ASP A 271 23.56 4.38 -27.16
CA ASP A 271 23.34 3.01 -26.74
C ASP A 271 22.43 2.98 -25.49
N ASN A 272 22.00 1.78 -25.07
CA ASN A 272 21.14 1.64 -23.90
C ASN A 272 21.84 2.17 -22.63
N ILE A 273 21.19 3.10 -21.94
CA ILE A 273 21.68 3.67 -20.69
C ILE A 273 20.94 3.02 -19.52
N LYS A 274 21.68 2.65 -18.47
CA LYS A 274 21.13 2.00 -17.28
C LYS A 274 21.27 2.91 -16.09
N SER A 275 20.21 3.00 -15.28
CA SER A 275 20.31 3.60 -13.96
C SER A 275 21.27 2.79 -13.08
N ASP A 276 21.77 3.42 -12.02
CA ASP A 276 22.38 2.66 -10.94
C ASP A 276 21.35 1.70 -10.32
N GLY A 277 21.84 0.54 -9.88
CA GLY A 277 21.01 -0.50 -9.29
C GLY A 277 20.60 -0.15 -7.86
N ILE A 278 19.30 -0.17 -7.59
CA ILE A 278 18.72 0.02 -6.27
C ILE A 278 18.63 -1.33 -5.58
N SER A 279 19.30 -1.46 -4.43
CA SER A 279 19.33 -2.69 -3.63
C SER A 279 18.01 -2.86 -2.88
N LEU A 280 17.01 -3.44 -3.54
CA LEU A 280 15.68 -3.67 -2.99
C LEU A 280 15.13 -5.02 -3.44
N ASN A 281 14.86 -5.89 -2.47
CA ASN A 281 14.21 -7.17 -2.72
C ASN A 281 12.67 -7.01 -2.81
N LEU A 282 12.21 -6.27 -3.83
CA LEU A 282 10.78 -6.05 -4.11
C LEU A 282 10.06 -7.36 -4.41
N PHE A 283 10.73 -8.29 -5.07
CA PHE A 283 10.13 -9.56 -5.48
C PHE A 283 9.66 -10.35 -4.26
N SER A 284 10.52 -10.56 -3.26
CA SER A 284 10.10 -11.26 -2.04
C SER A 284 8.94 -10.57 -1.29
N PHE A 285 8.85 -9.24 -1.37
CA PHE A 285 7.78 -8.47 -0.73
C PHE A 285 6.45 -8.56 -1.49
N PHE A 286 6.44 -8.37 -2.81
CA PHE A 286 5.20 -8.29 -3.59
C PHE A 286 4.80 -9.60 -4.30
N ASP A 287 5.60 -10.65 -4.15
CA ASP A 287 5.26 -11.98 -4.63
C ASP A 287 4.11 -12.62 -3.82
N ASP A 288 3.79 -13.88 -4.11
CA ASP A 288 2.71 -14.62 -3.49
C ASP A 288 2.81 -14.73 -1.96
N SER A 289 3.99 -14.56 -1.35
CA SER A 289 4.14 -14.69 0.11
C SER A 289 3.38 -13.62 0.89
N PHE A 290 3.54 -12.34 0.55
CA PHE A 290 2.79 -11.26 1.21
C PHE A 290 1.30 -11.35 0.89
N ASN A 291 0.93 -11.68 -0.34
CA ASN A 291 -0.47 -11.87 -0.72
C ASN A 291 -1.13 -13.02 0.08
N ARG A 292 -0.43 -14.15 0.26
CA ARG A 292 -0.90 -15.26 1.10
C ARG A 292 -0.99 -14.86 2.57
N MET A 293 -0.01 -14.11 3.06
CA MET A 293 0.03 -13.61 4.43
C MET A 293 -1.17 -12.71 4.72
N ILE A 294 -1.40 -11.72 3.85
CA ILE A 294 -2.51 -10.78 3.97
C ILE A 294 -3.87 -11.48 3.77
N ALA A 295 -3.95 -12.50 2.90
CA ALA A 295 -5.15 -13.32 2.78
C ALA A 295 -5.45 -14.11 4.07
N LYS A 296 -4.42 -14.64 4.75
CA LYS A 296 -4.59 -15.28 6.06
C LYS A 296 -5.00 -14.28 7.13
N GLU A 297 -4.37 -13.13 7.18
CA GLU A 297 -4.72 -12.04 8.09
C GLU A 297 -6.21 -11.66 7.98
N SER A 298 -6.80 -11.69 6.77
CA SER A 298 -8.21 -11.35 6.57
C SER A 298 -9.19 -12.51 6.82
N THR A 299 -8.72 -13.76 6.90
CA THR A 299 -9.57 -14.97 6.93
C THR A 299 -9.36 -15.89 8.13
N VAL A 300 -8.26 -15.75 8.88
CA VAL A 300 -7.93 -16.59 10.04
C VAL A 300 -7.80 -15.68 11.27
N PRO A 301 -8.77 -15.72 12.21
CA PRO A 301 -8.78 -14.85 13.38
C PRO A 301 -7.53 -14.92 14.26
N SER A 302 -6.91 -16.10 14.36
CA SER A 302 -5.70 -16.31 15.18
C SER A 302 -4.40 -15.96 14.46
N PHE A 303 -4.47 -15.55 13.19
CA PHE A 303 -3.28 -15.22 12.44
C PHE A 303 -2.59 -14.01 13.07
N ASN A 304 -1.27 -14.13 13.23
CA ASN A 304 -0.44 -13.08 13.79
C ASN A 304 0.35 -12.47 12.64
N LEU A 305 -0.09 -11.32 12.15
CA LEU A 305 0.56 -10.51 11.13
C LEU A 305 2.03 -10.25 11.44
N THR A 306 2.37 -9.87 12.68
CA THR A 306 3.75 -9.57 13.08
C THR A 306 4.67 -10.76 12.84
N ARG A 307 4.24 -11.95 13.29
CA ARG A 307 4.96 -13.21 13.07
C ARG A 307 4.96 -13.60 11.60
N GLY A 308 3.85 -13.41 10.89
CA GLY A 308 3.77 -13.65 9.44
C GLY A 308 4.80 -12.85 8.65
N ILE A 309 5.02 -11.59 9.04
CA ILE A 309 6.04 -10.71 8.43
C ILE A 309 7.45 -11.17 8.81
N LEU A 310 7.68 -11.57 10.06
CA LEU A 310 8.97 -12.09 10.52
C LEU A 310 9.35 -13.43 9.86
N ASP A 311 8.36 -14.20 9.42
CA ASP A 311 8.54 -15.47 8.69
C ASP A 311 8.76 -15.27 7.18
N LEU A 312 8.69 -14.03 6.66
CA LEU A 312 9.10 -13.73 5.28
C LEU A 312 10.61 -13.86 5.13
N ASP A 313 11.10 -14.06 3.89
CA ASP A 313 12.51 -14.24 3.55
C ASP A 313 13.35 -12.93 3.66
N PHE A 314 13.10 -12.12 4.69
CA PHE A 314 13.86 -10.92 5.03
C PHE A 314 14.81 -11.17 6.21
N VAL A 315 15.97 -10.51 6.20
CA VAL A 315 16.94 -10.54 7.30
C VAL A 315 16.49 -9.61 8.44
N ASN A 316 15.63 -10.14 9.32
CA ASN A 316 15.14 -9.48 10.55
C ASN A 316 14.43 -8.13 10.28
N PRO A 317 13.24 -8.14 9.64
CA PRO A 317 12.48 -6.92 9.47
C PRO A 317 12.01 -6.37 10.84
N GLU A 318 11.94 -5.05 10.96
CA GLU A 318 11.38 -4.37 12.12
C GLU A 318 9.92 -4.02 11.83
N VAL A 319 8.99 -4.59 12.61
CA VAL A 319 7.55 -4.33 12.49
C VAL A 319 7.12 -3.39 13.62
N ILE A 320 6.47 -2.29 13.26
CA ILE A 320 5.98 -1.27 14.18
C ILE A 320 4.49 -1.08 13.92
N ILE A 321 3.66 -1.32 14.94
CA ILE A 321 2.21 -1.09 14.90
C ILE A 321 1.91 0.14 15.74
N ILE A 322 1.20 1.11 15.14
CA ILE A 322 0.89 2.39 15.80
C ILE A 322 -0.63 2.63 15.75
N PRO A 323 -1.36 2.41 16.85
CA PRO A 323 -2.80 2.64 16.90
C PRO A 323 -3.10 4.14 16.78
N PHE A 324 -4.21 4.48 16.12
CA PHE A 324 -4.74 5.83 16.03
C PHE A 324 -6.24 5.85 15.72
N ILE A 325 -6.89 6.95 16.07
CA ILE A 325 -8.34 7.13 15.90
C ILE A 325 -8.59 8.22 14.85
N VAL A 326 -9.53 7.96 13.94
CA VAL A 326 -10.04 8.94 12.97
C VAL A 326 -11.55 9.09 13.16
N THR A 327 -12.02 10.33 13.15
CA THR A 327 -13.46 10.62 13.20
C THR A 327 -14.02 10.74 11.78
N GLU A 328 -14.78 9.75 11.35
CA GLU A 328 -15.44 9.69 10.04
C GLU A 328 -16.96 9.79 10.23
N ASN A 329 -17.61 10.73 9.56
CA ASN A 329 -19.07 10.91 9.64
C ASN A 329 -19.63 11.07 11.08
N GLY A 330 -18.79 11.51 12.03
CA GLY A 330 -19.15 11.66 13.44
C GLY A 330 -18.95 10.41 14.29
N GLU A 331 -18.43 9.33 13.70
CA GLU A 331 -18.07 8.09 14.38
C GLU A 331 -16.55 7.99 14.51
N ASN A 332 -16.06 7.58 15.67
CA ASN A 332 -14.64 7.34 15.88
C ASN A 332 -14.33 5.90 15.45
N LYS A 333 -13.47 5.76 14.44
CA LYS A 333 -12.90 4.49 14.00
C LYS A 333 -11.45 4.39 14.46
N GLU A 334 -11.04 3.21 14.90
CA GLU A 334 -9.67 2.93 15.28
C GLU A 334 -8.96 2.15 14.17
N TYR A 335 -7.71 2.50 13.98
CA TYR A 335 -6.86 1.99 12.93
C TYR A 335 -5.48 1.70 13.48
N ASP A 336 -4.84 0.69 12.92
CA ASP A 336 -3.43 0.41 13.11
C ASP A 336 -2.65 0.83 11.88
N LEU A 337 -1.67 1.71 12.09
CA LEU A 337 -0.63 1.97 11.09
C LEU A 337 0.47 0.93 11.27
N VAL A 338 0.54 -0.02 10.33
CA VAL A 338 1.57 -1.05 10.29
C VAL A 338 2.73 -0.54 9.44
N LYS A 339 3.93 -0.47 10.04
CA LYS A 339 5.18 -0.14 9.35
C LYS A 339 6.13 -1.32 9.36
N ILE A 340 6.60 -1.72 8.19
CA ILE A 340 7.58 -2.80 8.00
C ILE A 340 8.86 -2.16 7.49
N LYS A 341 9.86 -2.07 8.35
CA LYS A 341 11.16 -1.51 8.03
C LYS A 341 12.13 -2.64 7.71
N LEU A 342 12.59 -2.66 6.46
CA LEU A 342 13.56 -3.63 6.00
C LEU A 342 14.95 -3.35 6.57
N ASN A 343 15.76 -4.40 6.71
CA ASN A 343 17.18 -4.23 7.01
C ASN A 343 17.90 -3.70 5.77
N LYS A 344 19.06 -3.04 5.96
CA LYS A 344 19.86 -2.46 4.87
C LYS A 344 20.27 -3.49 3.81
N ILE A 345 20.41 -4.76 4.21
CA ILE A 345 20.78 -5.86 3.31
C ILE A 345 19.61 -6.21 2.38
N ASP A 346 18.38 -6.16 2.89
CA ASP A 346 17.18 -6.58 2.15
C ASP A 346 16.58 -5.43 1.32
N GLY A 347 16.80 -4.20 1.76
CA GLY A 347 16.24 -3.03 1.12
C GLY A 347 16.83 -1.75 1.70
N SER A 348 17.75 -1.13 0.95
CA SER A 348 18.16 0.23 1.28
C SER A 348 18.21 1.12 0.06
N LEU A 349 17.79 2.36 0.29
CA LEU A 349 17.82 3.44 -0.67
C LEU A 349 18.76 4.50 -0.11
N ASP A 350 19.84 4.80 -0.83
CA ASP A 350 20.94 5.68 -0.36
C ASP A 350 21.45 5.31 1.05
N GLY A 351 21.52 4.01 1.33
CA GLY A 351 21.98 3.47 2.61
C GLY A 351 21.02 3.66 3.79
N LYS A 352 19.78 4.14 3.54
CA LYS A 352 18.68 4.19 4.50
C LYS A 352 17.76 2.97 4.30
N PRO A 353 17.28 2.35 5.38
CA PRO A 353 16.36 1.21 5.28
C PRO A 353 15.04 1.62 4.65
N PHE A 354 14.52 0.77 3.77
CA PHE A 354 13.22 0.95 3.14
C PHE A 354 12.08 0.65 4.13
N VAL A 355 10.96 1.38 4.04
CA VAL A 355 9.81 1.23 4.94
C VAL A 355 8.52 1.10 4.14
N PHE A 356 7.84 -0.03 4.32
CA PHE A 356 6.46 -0.21 3.85
C PHE A 356 5.50 0.22 4.93
N SER A 357 4.45 0.96 4.56
CA SER A 357 3.41 1.39 5.51
C SER A 357 2.02 1.14 4.94
N PHE A 358 1.13 0.54 5.72
CA PHE A 358 -0.29 0.42 5.38
C PHE A 358 -1.15 0.50 6.64
N VAL A 359 -2.45 0.74 6.45
CA VAL A 359 -3.42 0.80 7.53
C VAL A 359 -4.33 -0.41 7.51
N ARG A 360 -4.64 -0.94 8.70
CA ARG A 360 -5.76 -1.86 8.93
C ARG A 360 -6.74 -1.23 9.92
N GLU A 361 -8.03 -1.43 9.71
CA GLU A 361 -9.08 -1.05 10.66
C GLU A 361 -9.14 -2.08 11.80
N ASN A 362 -9.26 -1.59 13.03
CA ASN A 362 -9.32 -2.45 14.22
C ASN A 362 -10.59 -3.34 14.17
N ARG A 363 -10.42 -4.64 14.41
CA ARG A 363 -11.46 -5.67 14.35
C ARG A 363 -11.88 -6.07 15.75
N ILE A 364 -12.90 -6.90 15.81
CA ILE A 364 -13.47 -7.35 17.08
C ILE A 364 -12.71 -8.61 17.49
N PRO A 365 -12.33 -8.74 18.77
CA PRO A 365 -11.85 -10.00 19.32
C PRO A 365 -12.75 -11.18 18.95
N VAL A 366 -12.16 -12.36 18.81
CA VAL A 366 -12.87 -13.59 18.50
C VAL A 366 -12.74 -14.56 19.68
N LEU A 367 -13.89 -14.93 20.26
CA LEU A 367 -14.00 -15.96 21.29
C LEU A 367 -14.35 -17.31 20.66
N GLU A 368 -13.48 -18.31 20.84
CA GLU A 368 -13.79 -19.68 20.44
C GLU A 368 -15.00 -20.21 21.23
N TYR A 369 -15.88 -20.93 20.53
CA TYR A 369 -17.11 -21.43 21.13
C TYR A 369 -16.84 -22.37 22.32
N VAL A 370 -17.35 -21.98 23.50
CA VAL A 370 -17.31 -22.80 24.71
C VAL A 370 -18.58 -23.64 24.81
N ASP A 371 -18.45 -24.97 24.77
CA ASP A 371 -19.58 -25.88 24.93
C ASP A 371 -20.11 -25.87 26.39
N LYS A 372 -21.27 -26.47 26.59
CA LYS A 372 -21.95 -26.55 27.88
C LYS A 372 -21.07 -27.25 28.91
N ILE A 373 -20.99 -26.67 30.09
CA ILE A 373 -20.13 -27.19 31.17
C ILE A 373 -20.98 -28.00 32.13
N ASN A 374 -20.60 -29.26 32.31
CA ASN A 374 -21.23 -30.15 33.27
C ASN A 374 -20.54 -30.07 34.63
N ILE A 375 -21.25 -29.57 35.64
CA ILE A 375 -20.73 -29.28 36.98
C ILE A 375 -21.11 -30.40 37.96
N PRO A 376 -20.15 -30.97 38.70
CA PRO A 376 -20.43 -31.88 39.82
C PRO A 376 -21.07 -31.12 41.01
N LEU A 377 -21.96 -31.79 41.77
CA LEU A 377 -22.54 -31.24 43.00
C LEU A 377 -21.43 -30.74 43.96
N SER A 378 -21.43 -29.44 44.24
CA SER A 378 -20.65 -28.81 45.32
C SER A 378 -19.12 -28.83 45.17
N ALA A 379 -18.58 -28.86 43.95
CA ALA A 379 -17.14 -28.79 43.73
C ALA A 379 -16.68 -27.57 42.95
N LYS A 380 -15.42 -27.18 43.19
CA LYS A 380 -14.64 -26.35 42.26
C LYS A 380 -14.70 -26.97 40.87
N SER A 381 -15.04 -26.15 39.89
CA SER A 381 -15.14 -26.55 38.50
C SER A 381 -14.20 -25.69 37.67
N THR A 382 -13.71 -26.26 36.58
CA THR A 382 -12.83 -25.56 35.66
C THR A 382 -13.36 -25.70 34.24
N PHE A 383 -13.25 -24.65 33.46
CA PHE A 383 -13.39 -24.74 32.00
C PHE A 383 -12.25 -24.01 31.31
N LYS A 384 -12.05 -24.37 30.04
CA LYS A 384 -11.07 -23.73 29.17
C LYS A 384 -11.79 -23.06 28.02
N PHE A 385 -11.26 -21.94 27.57
CA PHE A 385 -11.69 -21.29 26.34
C PHE A 385 -10.51 -20.66 25.65
N ARG A 386 -10.59 -20.47 24.35
CA ARG A 386 -9.61 -19.75 23.55
C ARG A 386 -10.24 -18.47 23.03
N ALA A 387 -9.43 -17.44 22.91
CA ALA A 387 -9.82 -16.17 22.36
C ALA A 387 -8.61 -15.48 21.72
N VAL A 388 -8.83 -14.79 20.63
CA VAL A 388 -7.75 -14.13 19.89
C VAL A 388 -8.22 -12.76 19.47
N ASP A 389 -7.29 -11.82 19.46
CA ASP A 389 -7.50 -10.54 18.81
C ASP A 389 -6.85 -10.61 17.43
N PRO A 390 -7.63 -10.47 16.34
CA PRO A 390 -7.05 -10.47 14.99
C PRO A 390 -5.99 -9.38 14.80
N ASP A 391 -6.06 -8.29 15.54
CA ASP A 391 -5.14 -7.16 15.49
C ASP A 391 -4.02 -7.25 16.54
N GLU A 392 -3.89 -8.39 17.22
CA GLU A 392 -2.83 -8.69 18.20
C GLU A 392 -2.89 -7.81 19.47
N ASP A 393 -4.05 -7.20 19.73
CA ASP A 393 -4.27 -6.38 20.93
C ASP A 393 -4.35 -7.21 22.22
N GLU A 394 -4.07 -6.54 23.35
CA GLU A 394 -4.21 -7.17 24.66
C GLU A 394 -5.69 -7.37 25.02
N LEU A 395 -6.08 -8.63 25.20
CA LEU A 395 -7.44 -9.00 25.59
C LEU A 395 -7.68 -8.92 27.09
N ARG A 396 -8.81 -8.33 27.45
CA ARG A 396 -9.38 -8.27 28.79
C ARG A 396 -10.62 -9.16 28.87
N ILE A 397 -10.63 -10.04 29.89
CA ILE A 397 -11.71 -11.00 30.13
C ILE A 397 -12.63 -10.49 31.23
N ILE A 398 -13.93 -10.46 30.96
CA ILE A 398 -14.95 -10.00 31.91
C ILE A 398 -16.00 -11.10 32.06
N PHE A 399 -16.31 -11.46 33.30
CA PHE A 399 -17.38 -12.41 33.61
C PHE A 399 -18.57 -11.66 34.22
N SER A 400 -19.77 -11.92 33.70
CA SER A 400 -21.01 -11.57 34.37
C SER A 400 -21.69 -12.87 34.83
N THR A 401 -21.78 -13.03 36.15
CA THR A 401 -22.33 -14.22 36.80
C THR A 401 -23.55 -13.87 37.66
N TYR A 402 -24.34 -14.88 38.03
CA TYR A 402 -25.33 -14.74 39.09
C TYR A 402 -24.66 -14.77 40.47
N ASP A 403 -25.34 -14.22 41.49
CA ASP A 403 -24.86 -14.07 42.89
C ASP A 403 -24.32 -15.34 43.56
N HIS A 404 -24.51 -16.50 42.96
CA HIS A 404 -24.11 -17.80 43.50
C HIS A 404 -22.99 -18.49 42.72
N ILE A 405 -22.43 -17.85 41.69
CA ILE A 405 -21.25 -18.33 40.97
C ILE A 405 -20.09 -17.36 41.25
N ASP A 406 -19.07 -17.89 41.93
CA ASP A 406 -17.85 -17.17 42.24
C ASP A 406 -16.73 -17.60 41.29
N ILE A 407 -16.16 -16.66 40.53
CA ILE A 407 -14.92 -16.88 39.78
C ILE A 407 -13.75 -16.82 40.75
N ILE A 408 -13.00 -17.91 40.85
CA ILE A 408 -11.87 -18.04 41.78
C ILE A 408 -10.58 -17.53 41.14
N SER A 409 -10.30 -17.98 39.91
CA SER A 409 -9.11 -17.59 39.17
C SER A 409 -9.34 -17.66 37.67
N THR A 410 -8.55 -16.86 36.95
CA THR A 410 -8.44 -16.85 35.50
C THR A 410 -6.96 -16.84 35.16
N GLU A 411 -6.47 -17.91 34.54
CA GLU A 411 -5.06 -18.05 34.17
C GLU A 411 -4.95 -18.12 32.64
N LYS A 412 -4.09 -17.28 32.04
CA LYS A 412 -3.82 -17.28 30.59
C LYS A 412 -2.60 -18.16 30.30
N ASP A 413 -2.78 -19.13 29.42
CA ASP A 413 -1.70 -19.79 28.68
C ASP A 413 -1.35 -18.93 27.46
N VAL A 414 -0.16 -18.34 27.48
CA VAL A 414 0.30 -17.38 26.47
C VAL A 414 0.61 -18.06 25.14
N GLU A 415 1.07 -19.32 25.16
CA GLU A 415 1.47 -20.03 23.93
C GLU A 415 0.25 -20.44 23.10
N GLU A 416 -0.82 -20.87 23.78
CA GLU A 416 -2.04 -21.36 23.13
C GLU A 416 -3.14 -20.29 23.01
N ASN A 417 -2.92 -19.08 23.54
CA ASN A 417 -3.99 -18.08 23.76
C ASN A 417 -5.22 -18.72 24.40
N THR A 418 -5.01 -19.55 25.42
CA THR A 418 -6.08 -20.30 26.09
C THR A 418 -6.20 -19.83 27.53
N TRP A 419 -7.41 -19.64 28.02
CA TRP A 419 -7.68 -19.28 29.40
C TRP A 419 -8.26 -20.47 30.15
N VAL A 420 -7.78 -20.67 31.38
CA VAL A 420 -8.34 -21.62 32.33
C VAL A 420 -9.07 -20.83 33.41
N VAL A 421 -10.36 -21.10 33.57
CA VAL A 421 -11.21 -20.43 34.56
C VAL A 421 -11.58 -21.43 35.64
N GLU A 422 -11.24 -21.13 36.89
CA GLU A 422 -11.71 -21.86 38.06
C GLU A 422 -12.89 -21.11 38.69
N PHE A 423 -13.98 -21.81 38.98
CA PHE A 423 -15.17 -21.23 39.61
C PHE A 423 -15.85 -22.19 40.59
N THR A 424 -16.69 -21.65 41.47
CA THR A 424 -17.53 -22.41 42.40
C THR A 424 -18.99 -21.98 42.32
N SER A 425 -19.91 -22.93 42.47
CA SER A 425 -21.34 -22.65 42.64
C SER A 425 -21.76 -22.92 44.08
N ASN A 426 -22.39 -21.93 44.71
CA ASN A 426 -22.87 -21.99 46.09
C ASN A 426 -24.29 -22.57 46.21
N ILE A 427 -24.94 -22.93 45.09
CA ILE A 427 -26.26 -23.56 45.09
C ILE A 427 -26.13 -25.08 45.16
N ALA A 428 -26.82 -25.69 46.13
CA ALA A 428 -26.82 -27.14 46.31
C ALA A 428 -27.49 -27.89 45.15
N LYS A 429 -28.50 -27.30 44.49
CA LYS A 429 -29.19 -27.90 43.35
C LYS A 429 -29.74 -26.86 42.36
N PHE A 430 -29.35 -26.95 41.09
CA PHE A 430 -29.88 -26.14 39.98
C PHE A 430 -29.99 -26.98 38.71
N ASP A 431 -30.96 -26.69 37.85
CA ASP A 431 -31.13 -27.41 36.57
C ASP A 431 -30.16 -26.85 35.52
N THR A 432 -30.16 -25.52 35.36
CA THR A 432 -29.30 -24.79 34.43
C THR A 432 -28.96 -23.42 35.02
N GLU A 433 -27.69 -23.05 34.96
CA GLU A 433 -27.22 -21.68 35.24
C GLU A 433 -26.44 -21.15 34.03
N THR A 434 -26.16 -19.85 33.99
CA THR A 434 -25.35 -19.27 32.92
C THR A 434 -24.23 -18.39 33.42
N ILE A 435 -23.13 -18.38 32.68
CA ILE A 435 -22.04 -17.41 32.80
C ILE A 435 -21.99 -16.64 31.50
N ARG A 436 -22.04 -15.31 31.55
CA ARG A 436 -21.68 -14.49 30.40
C ARG A 436 -20.17 -14.21 30.46
N LEU A 437 -19.47 -14.61 29.41
CA LEU A 437 -18.06 -14.36 29.17
C LEU A 437 -17.96 -13.30 28.08
N ASP A 438 -17.40 -12.14 28.42
CA ASP A 438 -17.06 -11.08 27.47
C ASP A 438 -15.52 -11.05 27.31
N VAL A 439 -15.06 -11.02 26.06
CA VAL A 439 -13.66 -10.84 25.66
C VAL A 439 -13.55 -9.51 24.94
N CYS A 440 -12.78 -8.58 25.49
CA CYS A 440 -12.67 -7.23 24.97
C CYS A 440 -11.21 -6.86 24.70
N ASP A 441 -10.97 -6.10 23.64
CA ASP A 441 -9.75 -5.30 23.49
C ASP A 441 -9.97 -3.95 24.23
N ASN A 442 -9.34 -2.88 23.74
CA ASN A 442 -9.52 -1.53 24.26
C ASN A 442 -10.83 -0.83 23.82
N ILE A 443 -11.50 -1.31 22.78
CA ILE A 443 -12.65 -0.67 22.11
C ILE A 443 -13.85 -1.61 21.95
N TYR A 444 -13.63 -2.77 21.35
CA TYR A 444 -14.61 -3.78 21.00
C TYR A 444 -14.67 -4.92 22.03
N CYS A 445 -15.81 -5.60 22.03
CA CYS A 445 -16.03 -6.80 22.83
C CYS A 445 -16.81 -7.82 22.02
N ASP A 446 -16.40 -9.07 22.18
CA ASP A 446 -17.18 -10.23 21.84
C ASP A 446 -17.67 -10.95 23.10
N TYR A 447 -18.75 -11.74 23.00
CA TYR A 447 -19.29 -12.44 24.15
C TYR A 447 -20.04 -13.72 23.84
N GLN A 448 -20.01 -14.62 24.82
CA GLN A 448 -20.80 -15.84 24.84
C GLN A 448 -21.53 -16.00 26.18
N THR A 449 -22.75 -16.52 26.15
CA THR A 449 -23.44 -17.04 27.34
C THR A 449 -23.26 -18.55 27.39
N ILE A 450 -22.53 -19.02 28.40
CA ILE A 450 -22.16 -20.41 28.60
C ILE A 450 -23.19 -21.06 29.52
N GLU A 451 -23.73 -22.21 29.09
CA GLU A 451 -24.69 -22.97 29.87
C GLU A 451 -23.98 -23.92 30.85
N LEU A 452 -24.31 -23.80 32.12
CA LEU A 452 -23.83 -24.65 33.20
C LEU A 452 -24.92 -25.66 33.57
N ARG A 453 -24.62 -26.96 33.49
CA ARG A 453 -25.56 -28.03 33.84
C ARG A 453 -25.06 -28.82 35.03
N GLN A 454 -25.89 -28.98 36.05
CA GLN A 454 -25.55 -29.87 37.15
C GLN A 454 -25.72 -31.33 36.71
N LYS A 455 -24.71 -32.17 36.96
CA LYS A 455 -24.72 -33.60 36.63
C LYS A 455 -25.50 -34.44 37.63
#